data_AF-A0A843CWT8-F1
#
_entry.id   AF-A0A843CWT8-F1
#
_cell.length_a   1.000
_cell.length_b   1.000
_cell.length_c   1.000
_cell.angle_alpha   90.00
_cell.angle_beta   90.00
_cell.angle_gamma   90.00
#
_symmetry.space_group_name_H-M   'P 1'
#
loop_
_entity.id
_entity.type
_entity.pdbx_description
1 polymer ?
#
loop_
_entity_poly.entity_id
_entity_poly.type
_entity_poly.pdbx_seq_one_letter_code
_entity_poly.pdbx_strand_id
1 'polypeptide(L)'
;MTVRLMVDSKNLRGCTLVTGFHGVGQTGYIATSFMIHAFKAERIGFIDVSNPPPWVGTAEGGLVTPFEVYRRGKTVLVKLEFSPHRSEEAEFAKSISDWAIDQKFKDAILIGGLDSAYKQT
;
A
#
# COMPACT_ATOMS: atom_id res chain seq x y z
N MET A 1 20.38 1.78 -0.46
CA MET A 1 19.22 2.30 -1.20
C MET A 1 18.24 1.16 -1.23
N THR A 2 17.16 1.21 -0.45
CA THR A 2 16.45 -0.02 -0.08
C THR A 2 15.00 0.00 -0.50
N VAL A 3 14.36 1.17 -0.64
CA VAL A 3 12.96 1.29 -1.11
C VAL A 3 12.76 2.52 -2.02
N ARG A 4 12.11 2.34 -3.18
CA ARG A 4 11.78 3.41 -4.15
C ARG A 4 10.34 3.31 -4.65
N LEU A 5 9.64 4.44 -4.75
CA LEU A 5 8.27 4.48 -5.27
C LEU A 5 8.27 4.83 -6.77
N MET A 6 7.85 3.88 -7.60
CA MET A 6 7.75 3.98 -9.05
C MET A 6 6.30 4.26 -9.44
N VAL A 7 5.86 5.51 -9.22
CA VAL A 7 4.44 5.92 -9.38
C VAL A 7 4.33 7.12 -10.34
N ASP A 8 3.34 7.10 -11.23
CA ASP A 8 2.95 8.32 -11.97
C ASP A 8 2.30 9.31 -10.98
N SER A 9 3.11 10.25 -10.50
CA SER A 9 2.76 11.18 -9.43
C SER A 9 1.96 12.40 -9.90
N LYS A 10 1.47 12.40 -11.14
CA LYS A 10 0.67 13.52 -11.65
C LYS A 10 -0.60 13.73 -10.82
N ASN A 11 -0.70 14.95 -10.28
CA ASN A 11 -1.91 15.47 -9.62
C ASN A 11 -2.36 14.65 -8.39
N LEU A 12 -1.42 14.24 -7.53
CA LEU A 12 -1.70 13.58 -6.25
C LEU A 12 -1.99 14.55 -5.08
N ARG A 13 -1.79 15.85 -5.28
CA ARG A 13 -2.05 16.87 -4.26
C ARG A 13 -3.49 16.79 -3.74
N GLY A 14 -3.62 16.78 -2.42
CA GLY A 14 -4.90 16.71 -1.71
C GLY A 14 -5.59 15.35 -1.80
N CYS A 15 -4.90 14.30 -2.29
CA CYS A 15 -5.40 12.93 -2.17
C CYS A 15 -5.27 12.41 -0.72
N THR A 16 -6.04 11.37 -0.41
CA THR A 16 -5.93 10.59 0.83
C THR A 16 -5.16 9.31 0.54
N LEU A 17 -4.13 9.05 1.34
CA LEU A 17 -3.38 7.80 1.31
C LEU A 17 -4.16 6.77 2.11
N VAL A 18 -4.34 5.58 1.57
CA VAL A 18 -4.95 4.45 2.27
C VAL A 18 -4.02 3.26 2.16
N THR A 19 -3.68 2.64 3.28
CA THR A 19 -2.90 1.41 3.28
C THR A 19 -3.27 0.53 4.46
N GLY A 20 -3.13 -0.78 4.28
CA GLY A 20 -3.32 -1.77 5.32
C GLY A 20 -2.29 -2.87 5.16
N PHE A 21 -1.43 -3.01 6.15
CA PHE A 21 -0.37 -4.01 6.17
C PHE A 21 -0.93 -5.38 6.57
N HIS A 22 -0.16 -6.43 6.29
CA HIS A 22 -0.41 -7.74 6.88
C HIS A 22 -0.22 -7.67 8.39
N GLY A 23 -1.25 -8.08 9.14
CA GLY A 23 -1.28 -7.99 10.59
C GLY A 23 -2.34 -8.92 11.17
N VAL A 24 -2.85 -8.59 12.37
CA VAL A 24 -3.88 -9.38 13.05
C VAL A 24 -5.08 -9.59 12.12
N GLY A 25 -5.46 -10.85 11.93
CA GLY A 25 -6.61 -11.24 11.09
C GLY A 25 -6.49 -10.86 9.61
N GLN A 26 -5.31 -10.43 9.13
CA GLN A 26 -5.10 -9.90 7.78
C GLN A 26 -6.04 -8.73 7.43
N THR A 27 -6.59 -8.04 8.43
CA THR A 27 -7.65 -7.05 8.24
C THR A 27 -7.23 -5.90 7.33
N GLY A 28 -6.01 -5.38 7.50
CA GLY A 28 -5.47 -4.32 6.66
C GLY A 28 -5.36 -4.72 5.19
N TYR A 29 -4.78 -5.89 4.93
CA TYR A 29 -4.64 -6.45 3.59
C TYR A 29 -6.01 -6.70 2.93
N ILE A 30 -6.95 -7.34 3.63
CA ILE A 30 -8.28 -7.66 3.11
C ILE A 30 -9.06 -6.38 2.81
N ALA A 31 -9.05 -5.41 3.72
CA ALA A 31 -9.75 -4.14 3.53
C ALA A 31 -9.22 -3.37 2.31
N THR A 32 -7.89 -3.28 2.19
CA THR A 32 -7.26 -2.58 1.06
C THR A 32 -7.54 -3.28 -0.27
N SER A 33 -7.42 -4.60 -0.30
CA SER A 33 -7.73 -5.43 -1.47
C SER A 33 -9.19 -5.28 -1.91
N PHE A 34 -10.11 -5.33 -0.94
CA PHE A 34 -11.54 -5.13 -1.18
C PHE A 34 -11.82 -3.73 -1.75
N MET A 35 -11.24 -2.67 -1.18
CA MET A 35 -11.42 -1.30 -1.68
C MET A 35 -10.91 -1.12 -3.10
N ILE A 36 -9.75 -1.70 -3.44
CA ILE A 36 -9.21 -1.65 -4.82
C ILE A 36 -10.22 -2.25 -5.80
N HIS A 37 -10.74 -3.44 -5.49
CA HIS A 37 -11.75 -4.10 -6.32
C HIS A 37 -13.07 -3.33 -6.36
N ALA A 38 -13.62 -2.94 -5.21
CA ALA A 38 -14.92 -2.28 -5.10
C ALA A 38 -14.93 -0.89 -5.78
N PHE A 39 -13.83 -0.13 -5.64
CA PHE A 39 -13.69 1.17 -6.28
C PHE A 39 -13.32 1.09 -7.75
N LYS A 40 -12.98 -0.10 -8.27
CA LYS A 40 -12.36 -0.28 -9.58
C LYS A 40 -11.18 0.68 -9.73
N ALA A 41 -10.30 0.65 -8.72
CA ALA A 41 -9.12 1.50 -8.67
C ALA A 41 -8.11 1.05 -9.74
N GLU A 42 -7.47 2.01 -10.38
CA GLU A 42 -6.51 1.75 -11.45
C GLU A 42 -5.09 1.74 -10.88
N ARG A 43 -4.26 0.80 -11.33
CA ARG A 43 -2.85 0.75 -10.92
C ARG A 43 -2.11 1.94 -11.54
N ILE A 44 -1.45 2.75 -10.70
CA ILE A 44 -0.67 3.93 -11.10
C ILE A 44 0.84 3.75 -10.87
N GLY A 45 1.27 2.62 -10.29
CA GLY A 45 2.66 2.34 -10.03
C GLY A 45 2.89 1.18 -9.07
N PHE A 46 4.13 1.05 -8.62
CA PHE A 46 4.57 0.03 -7.67
C PHE A 46 5.72 0.54 -6.79
N ILE A 47 6.04 -0.22 -5.74
CA ILE A 47 7.18 0.07 -4.85
C ILE A 47 8.27 -0.96 -5.12
N ASP A 48 9.43 -0.48 -5.55
CA ASP A 48 10.63 -1.27 -5.80
C ASP A 48 11.46 -1.36 -4.52
N VAL A 49 11.95 -2.55 -4.20
CA VAL A 49 12.72 -2.83 -2.98
C VAL A 49 13.96 -3.62 -3.30
N SER A 50 14.98 -3.54 -2.45
CA SER A 50 16.24 -4.27 -2.65
C SER A 50 16.12 -5.76 -2.40
N ASN A 51 15.24 -6.19 -1.50
CA ASN A 51 14.99 -7.60 -1.20
C ASN A 51 13.53 -7.97 -1.50
N PRO A 52 13.13 -8.04 -2.80
CA PRO A 52 11.78 -8.41 -3.15
C PRO A 52 11.53 -9.88 -2.76
N PRO A 53 10.31 -10.23 -2.31
CA PRO A 53 9.91 -11.63 -2.18
C PRO A 53 10.15 -12.37 -3.51
N PRO A 54 10.59 -13.65 -3.49
CA PRO A 54 10.78 -14.45 -4.71
C PRO A 54 9.41 -14.84 -5.28
N TRP A 55 8.74 -13.87 -5.90
CA TRP A 55 7.36 -13.97 -6.32
C TRP A 55 7.14 -13.35 -7.69
N VAL A 56 6.33 -14.01 -8.50
CA VAL A 56 5.84 -13.51 -9.77
C VAL A 56 4.33 -13.76 -9.79
N GLY A 57 3.56 -12.68 -9.94
CA GLY A 57 2.11 -12.75 -10.10
C GLY A 57 1.68 -12.37 -11.51
N THR A 58 0.55 -12.91 -11.95
CA THR A 58 -0.12 -12.51 -13.20
C THR A 58 -1.56 -12.14 -12.90
N ALA A 59 -2.02 -11.00 -13.41
CA ALA A 59 -3.41 -10.59 -13.43
C ALA A 59 -3.87 -10.37 -14.87
N GLU A 60 -5.16 -10.10 -15.11
CA GLU A 60 -5.72 -9.87 -16.45
C GLU A 60 -4.97 -8.78 -17.26
N GLY A 61 -4.23 -7.88 -16.60
CA GLY A 61 -3.43 -6.82 -17.21
C GLY A 61 -1.91 -7.05 -17.26
N GLY A 62 -1.42 -8.28 -16.99
CA GLY A 62 0.01 -8.61 -17.06
C GLY A 62 0.64 -8.93 -15.70
N LEU A 63 1.94 -8.63 -15.56
CA LEU A 63 2.69 -8.93 -14.34
C LEU A 63 2.23 -8.05 -13.18
N VAL A 64 2.10 -8.67 -12.02
CA VAL A 64 1.80 -8.03 -10.74
C VAL A 64 3.10 -7.97 -9.94
N THR A 65 3.34 -6.86 -9.25
CA THR A 65 4.49 -6.70 -8.35
C THR A 65 4.06 -6.86 -6.89
N PRO A 66 4.97 -7.26 -5.97
CA PRO A 66 4.61 -7.50 -4.57
C PRO A 66 3.98 -6.30 -3.85
N PHE A 67 4.31 -5.08 -4.26
CA PHE A 67 3.87 -3.84 -3.65
C PHE A 67 3.36 -2.88 -4.73
N GLU A 68 2.06 -2.62 -4.75
CA GLU A 68 1.41 -1.87 -5.83
C GLU A 68 0.70 -0.62 -5.31
N VAL A 69 0.63 0.39 -6.17
CA VAL A 69 -0.06 1.65 -5.88
C VAL A 69 -1.22 1.82 -6.84
N TYR A 70 -2.41 2.03 -6.28
CA TYR A 70 -3.67 2.17 -6.99
C TYR A 70 -4.29 3.53 -6.73
N ARG A 71 -5.18 3.96 -7.63
CA ARG A 71 -5.90 5.23 -7.49
C ARG A 71 -7.35 5.12 -7.95
N ARG A 72 -8.23 5.79 -7.20
CA ARG A 72 -9.57 6.16 -7.65
C ARG A 72 -9.87 7.58 -7.20
N GLY A 73 -10.00 8.51 -8.15
CA GLY A 73 -10.26 9.92 -7.83
C GLY A 73 -9.19 10.54 -6.92
N LYS A 74 -9.61 10.93 -5.71
CA LYS A 74 -8.74 11.49 -4.65
C LYS A 74 -8.27 10.44 -3.62
N THR A 75 -8.55 9.16 -3.83
CA THR A 75 -8.08 8.07 -2.98
C THR A 75 -6.93 7.36 -3.66
N VAL A 76 -5.82 7.21 -2.96
CA VAL A 76 -4.64 6.46 -3.41
C VAL A 76 -4.43 5.31 -2.42
N LEU A 77 -4.37 4.09 -2.93
CA LEU A 77 -4.25 2.88 -2.13
C LEU A 77 -2.90 2.23 -2.35
N VAL A 78 -2.20 1.87 -1.29
CA VAL A 78 -0.98 1.05 -1.38
C VAL A 78 -1.33 -0.36 -0.95
N LYS A 79 -1.25 -1.30 -1.89
CA LYS A 79 -1.47 -2.73 -1.66
C LYS A 79 -0.13 -3.42 -1.46
N LEU A 80 -0.06 -4.25 -0.44
CA LEU A 80 1.07 -5.13 -0.20
C LEU A 80 0.56 -6.56 -0.31
N GLU A 81 1.13 -7.38 -1.20
CA GLU A 81 0.85 -8.83 -1.28
C GLU A 81 1.66 -9.62 -0.24
N PHE A 82 2.74 -9.00 0.25
CA PHE A 82 3.64 -9.55 1.26
C PHE A 82 3.97 -8.48 2.30
N SER A 83 4.44 -8.89 3.48
CA SER A 83 5.14 -7.95 4.34
C SER A 83 6.50 -7.58 3.72
N PRO A 84 6.95 -6.31 3.82
CA PRO A 84 8.31 -5.94 3.47
C PRO A 84 9.32 -6.81 4.24
N HIS A 85 10.50 -7.03 3.66
CA HIS A 85 11.55 -7.76 4.35
C HIS A 85 11.91 -7.06 5.67
N ARG A 86 12.20 -7.82 6.73
CA ARG A 86 12.40 -7.29 8.09
C ARG A 86 13.47 -6.21 8.17
N SER A 87 14.53 -6.30 7.37
CA SER A 87 15.59 -5.28 7.30
C SER A 87 15.15 -3.98 6.63
N GLU A 88 14.01 -3.97 5.97
CA GLU A 88 13.51 -2.88 5.13
C GLU A 88 12.20 -2.27 5.68
N GLU A 89 11.52 -2.91 6.65
CA GLU A 89 10.22 -2.45 7.19
C GLU A 89 10.21 -0.97 7.56
N ALA A 90 11.23 -0.52 8.31
CA ALA A 90 11.35 0.86 8.73
C ALA A 90 11.58 1.82 7.56
N GLU A 91 12.43 1.43 6.60
CA GLU A 91 12.68 2.23 5.39
C GLU A 91 11.44 2.25 4.48
N PHE A 92 10.69 1.15 4.42
CA PHE A 92 9.47 1.05 3.63
C PHE A 92 8.39 2.00 4.14
N ALA A 93 8.13 1.98 5.45
CA ALA A 93 7.22 2.90 6.10
C ALA A 93 7.67 4.37 5.93
N LYS A 94 8.97 4.63 6.09
CA LYS A 94 9.54 5.97 5.90
C LYS A 94 9.37 6.46 4.46
N SER A 95 9.72 5.65 3.47
CA SER A 95 9.63 6.01 2.05
C SER A 95 8.20 6.32 1.59
N ILE A 96 7.21 5.55 2.06
CA ILE A 96 5.79 5.85 1.79
C ILE A 96 5.37 7.17 2.47
N SER A 97 5.81 7.39 3.70
CA SER A 97 5.49 8.61 4.46
C SER A 97 6.07 9.85 3.81
N ASP A 98 7.37 9.82 3.48
CA ASP A 98 8.09 10.89 2.80
C ASP A 98 7.43 11.19 1.45
N TRP A 99 7.10 10.15 0.68
CA TRP A 99 6.39 10.32 -0.59
C TRP A 99 5.03 11.00 -0.42
N ALA A 100 4.22 10.60 0.57
CA ALA A 100 2.93 11.22 0.82
C ALA A 100 3.06 12.71 1.21
N ILE A 101 4.09 13.05 1.99
CA ILE A 101 4.42 14.44 2.36
C ILE A 101 4.83 15.25 1.12
N ASP A 102 5.77 14.73 0.34
CA ASP A 102 6.30 15.40 -0.86
C ASP A 102 5.21 15.66 -1.90
N GLN A 103 4.27 14.72 -2.04
CA GLN A 103 3.13 14.83 -2.94
C GLN A 103 1.96 15.65 -2.36
N LYS A 104 2.09 16.15 -1.12
CA LYS A 104 1.09 17.00 -0.44
C LYS A 104 -0.26 16.32 -0.33
N PHE A 105 -0.26 15.08 0.15
CA PHE A 105 -1.48 14.38 0.52
C PHE A 105 -2.20 15.13 1.64
N LYS A 106 -3.53 15.05 1.66
CA LYS A 106 -4.35 15.72 2.67
C LYS A 106 -4.31 14.95 3.99
N ASP A 107 -4.51 13.65 3.92
CA ASP A 107 -4.66 12.75 5.07
C ASP A 107 -4.10 11.36 4.73
N ALA A 108 -3.87 10.54 5.76
CA ALA A 108 -3.54 9.13 5.64
C ALA A 108 -4.47 8.28 6.52
N ILE A 109 -4.95 7.15 5.98
CA ILE A 109 -5.79 6.16 6.66
C ILE A 109 -5.02 4.85 6.69
N LEU A 110 -4.66 4.40 7.90
CA LEU A 110 -3.93 3.15 8.13
C LEU A 110 -4.88 2.12 8.73
N ILE A 111 -5.10 1.02 8.03
CA ILE A 111 -6.05 -0.01 8.44
C ILE A 111 -5.30 -1.18 9.07
N GLY A 112 -5.64 -1.49 10.32
CA GLY A 112 -5.10 -2.62 11.06
C GLY A 112 -6.19 -3.44 11.72
N GLY A 113 -5.89 -4.70 12.03
CA GLY A 113 -6.73 -5.54 12.87
C GLY A 113 -6.32 -5.44 14.33
N LEU A 114 -7.27 -5.68 15.23
CA LEU A 114 -7.05 -5.85 16.66
C LEU A 114 -7.75 -7.13 17.10
N ASP A 115 -7.12 -7.90 17.98
CA ASP A 115 -7.73 -9.12 18.51
C ASP A 115 -8.97 -8.77 19.34
N SER A 116 -10.05 -9.52 19.12
CA SER A 116 -11.29 -9.44 19.89
C SER A 116 -11.09 -9.62 21.40
N ALA A 117 -10.00 -10.26 21.84
CA ALA A 117 -9.62 -10.36 23.25
C ALA A 117 -9.38 -8.99 23.91
N TYR A 118 -9.07 -7.95 23.13
CA TYR A 118 -8.89 -6.58 23.61
C TYR A 118 -10.20 -5.77 23.64
N LYS A 119 -11.35 -6.39 23.35
CA LYS A 119 -12.65 -5.73 23.41
C LYS A 119 -12.98 -5.39 24.87
N GLN A 120 -13.00 -4.12 25.21
CA GLN A 120 -13.54 -3.66 26.49
C GLN A 120 -15.07 -3.76 26.46
N THR A 121 -15.63 -4.55 27.37
CA THR A 121 -17.06 -4.67 27.65
C THR A 121 -17.54 -3.56 28.57
#